data_AF-A0A8J3RV36-F1
#
_entry.id   AF-A0A8J3RV36-F1
#
_cell.length_a   1.000
_cell.length_b   1.000
_cell.length_c   1.000
_cell.angle_alpha   90.00
_cell.angle_beta   90.00
_cell.angle_gamma   90.00
#
_symmetry.space_group_name_H-M   'P 1'
#
loop_
_entity.id
_entity.type
_entity.pdbx_description
1 polymer ?
#
loop_
_entity_poly.entity_id
_entity_poly.type
_entity_poly.pdbx_seq_one_letter_code
_entity_poly.pdbx_strand_id
1 'polypeptide(L)'
;MPYEFGRCFSMSVGNSVSMSCVDAAGAPDPEAEAELRAHALTPEQARAAGCEPVEWDDGSEPSPAEPEIVTTDEPEPTPSPRTPDPAVTARVNRAWDRIERWLGTHASATLRKLGHPAEPEDLATWEGNGRNRLPDGLYASLLRHDGADGDFGEGFQLPPSHGLADVYSHFRMQESNCRDLVMTGPPEAADPDHGKWHGSLWPFAADGEGRELFVDPRTGRVGEKVWDGNVRYDGPMGWPSYPDLLEAVAASLEGGTALRDWYPTVTPGCELRWADEPADTLPTGCAGGPRPSPTPTPTEEPEPERPTDEEIRASGCRPDRRPPVVRTPDPAVTAKVDAVWRRIERWLARRAPVTYRTLYGPARPGEIAKVEAAMGMRFPDDLRASLLRHNGARYWGGFGPPPFYEYMSAKALYREWKMLCGIVLDGPGEMIGYWWDGHLLPFATTIDGGNMFIDTRTGKTGDYFNETGLNMEGDVVWPSYYALLKATAAALESGRPVRGWRPAVRKGELDWEPVEDAPAARD
;
A
#
# COMPACT_ATOMS: atom_id res chain seq x y z
N MET A 1 -13.39 -3.97 -36.38
CA MET A 1 -13.48 -5.34 -35.82
C MET A 1 -12.64 -5.33 -34.58
N PRO A 2 -13.15 -5.60 -33.37
CA PRO A 2 -12.27 -5.65 -32.22
C PRO A 2 -11.55 -6.99 -32.28
N TYR A 3 -10.24 -6.93 -32.53
CA TYR A 3 -9.37 -8.08 -32.35
C TYR A 3 -9.44 -8.48 -30.87
N GLU A 4 -9.78 -9.73 -30.58
CA GLU A 4 -9.60 -10.31 -29.25
C GLU A 4 -8.09 -10.35 -28.98
N PHE A 5 -7.56 -9.32 -28.32
CA PHE A 5 -6.19 -9.35 -27.84
C PHE A 5 -6.03 -10.54 -26.88
N GLY A 6 -4.92 -11.25 -27.05
CA GLY A 6 -4.39 -12.16 -26.05
C GLY A 6 -4.20 -11.47 -24.68
N ARG A 7 -3.94 -12.24 -23.63
CA ARG A 7 -3.79 -11.69 -22.27
C ARG A 7 -2.41 -11.07 -22.10
N CYS A 8 -2.37 -9.76 -21.88
CA CYS A 8 -1.15 -9.03 -21.52
C CYS A 8 -1.02 -8.84 -20.01
N PHE A 9 0.20 -8.97 -19.51
CA PHE A 9 0.55 -8.81 -18.10
C PHE A 9 1.74 -7.86 -17.99
N SER A 10 1.63 -6.81 -17.18
CA SER A 10 2.73 -5.91 -16.86
C SER A 10 3.20 -6.11 -15.41
N MET A 11 4.51 -6.12 -15.17
CA MET A 11 5.14 -6.09 -13.85
C MET A 11 5.96 -4.80 -13.74
N SER A 12 5.99 -4.15 -12.59
CA SER A 12 6.83 -2.95 -12.44
C SER A 12 7.56 -2.90 -11.10
N VAL A 13 8.74 -2.29 -11.11
CA VAL A 13 9.62 -2.10 -9.96
C VAL A 13 10.14 -0.66 -9.99
N GLY A 14 9.56 0.19 -9.14
CA GLY A 14 9.72 1.64 -9.30
C GLY A 14 9.16 2.07 -10.66
N ASN A 15 9.93 2.85 -11.41
CA ASN A 15 9.52 3.33 -12.73
C ASN A 15 9.75 2.31 -13.85
N SER A 16 10.47 1.21 -13.59
CA SER A 16 10.72 0.18 -14.60
C SER A 16 9.51 -0.75 -14.75
N VAL A 17 9.10 -1.02 -15.99
CA VAL A 17 7.97 -1.86 -16.36
C VAL A 17 8.41 -2.93 -17.35
N SER A 18 8.19 -4.19 -16.99
CA SER A 18 8.26 -5.32 -17.92
C SER A 18 6.84 -5.71 -18.31
N MET A 19 6.63 -6.10 -19.56
CA MET A 19 5.32 -6.49 -20.06
C MET A 19 5.46 -7.71 -20.93
N SER A 20 4.57 -8.68 -20.70
CA SER A 20 4.49 -9.89 -21.47
C SER A 20 3.06 -10.16 -21.93
N CYS A 21 2.89 -10.38 -23.22
CA CYS A 21 1.60 -10.75 -23.80
C CYS A 21 1.63 -12.21 -24.26
N VAL A 22 0.48 -12.86 -24.18
CA VAL A 22 0.29 -14.18 -24.78
C VAL A 22 -0.97 -14.23 -25.62
N ASP A 23 -0.91 -14.89 -26.77
CA ASP A 23 -2.03 -15.06 -27.68
C ASP A 23 -3.15 -15.93 -27.07
N ALA A 24 -4.25 -16.12 -27.80
CA ALA A 24 -5.37 -16.96 -27.36
C ALA A 24 -4.98 -18.44 -27.10
N ALA A 25 -3.85 -18.90 -27.64
CA ALA A 25 -3.30 -20.24 -27.43
C ALA A 25 -2.25 -20.30 -26.29
N GLY A 26 -1.90 -19.15 -25.70
CA GLY A 26 -0.94 -19.03 -24.61
C GLY A 26 0.53 -18.96 -25.04
N ALA A 27 0.81 -18.75 -26.33
CA ALA A 27 2.16 -18.51 -26.83
C ALA A 27 2.55 -17.03 -26.67
N PRO A 28 3.84 -16.69 -26.46
CA PRO A 28 4.29 -15.29 -26.40
C PRO A 28 3.84 -14.50 -27.62
N ASP A 29 3.31 -13.31 -27.37
CA ASP A 29 2.75 -12.40 -28.37
C ASP A 29 3.55 -11.07 -28.38
N PRO A 30 4.75 -11.07 -29.01
CA PRO A 30 5.59 -9.88 -29.04
C PRO A 30 4.99 -8.75 -29.90
N GLU A 31 4.03 -9.06 -30.77
CA GLU A 31 3.32 -8.04 -31.56
C GLU A 31 2.36 -7.26 -30.66
N ALA A 32 1.59 -7.94 -29.82
CA ALA A 32 0.78 -7.29 -28.79
C ALA A 32 1.62 -6.52 -27.75
N GLU A 33 2.79 -7.05 -27.36
CA GLU A 33 3.72 -6.31 -26.48
C GLU A 33 4.22 -5.02 -27.13
N ALA A 34 4.63 -5.08 -28.40
CA ALA A 34 5.09 -3.91 -29.15
C ALA A 34 3.97 -2.89 -29.37
N GLU A 35 2.75 -3.37 -29.65
CA GLU A 35 1.58 -2.51 -29.81
C GLU A 35 1.23 -1.79 -28.51
N LEU A 36 1.19 -2.49 -27.37
CA LEU A 36 0.94 -1.86 -26.06
C LEU A 36 2.04 -0.86 -25.68
N ARG A 37 3.32 -1.18 -25.93
CA ARG A 37 4.43 -0.23 -25.71
C ARG A 37 4.31 1.02 -26.58
N ALA A 38 3.79 0.88 -27.80
CA ALA A 38 3.56 2.00 -28.69
C ALA A 38 2.38 2.89 -28.26
N HIS A 39 1.44 2.36 -27.48
CA HIS A 39 0.33 3.13 -26.90
C HIS A 39 0.70 3.86 -25.61
N ALA A 40 1.77 3.43 -24.94
CA ALA A 40 2.25 4.08 -23.72
C ALA A 40 2.80 5.48 -23.99
N LEU A 41 2.67 6.35 -22.98
CA LEU A 41 3.23 7.70 -23.06
C LEU A 41 4.77 7.64 -23.11
N THR A 42 5.34 8.44 -24.00
CA THR A 42 6.78 8.70 -23.98
C THR A 42 7.19 9.39 -22.68
N PRO A 43 8.46 9.32 -22.26
CA PRO A 43 8.88 10.00 -21.03
C PRO A 43 8.62 11.51 -21.00
N GLU A 44 8.67 12.17 -22.16
CA GLU A 44 8.31 13.59 -22.29
C GLU A 44 6.81 13.82 -22.09
N GLN A 45 5.97 12.98 -22.70
CA GLN A 45 4.52 13.04 -22.54
C GLN A 45 4.08 12.73 -21.11
N ALA A 46 4.68 11.72 -20.46
CA ALA A 46 4.40 11.39 -19.07
C ALA A 46 4.71 12.57 -18.13
N ARG A 47 5.89 13.20 -18.30
CA ARG A 47 6.26 14.41 -17.55
C ARG A 47 5.33 15.58 -17.85
N ALA A 48 4.93 15.78 -19.10
CA ALA A 48 3.97 16.81 -19.48
C ALA A 48 2.58 16.58 -18.87
N ALA A 49 2.19 15.31 -18.66
CA ALA A 49 0.99 14.89 -17.95
C ALA A 49 1.11 15.01 -16.41
N GLY A 50 2.24 15.49 -15.90
CA GLY A 50 2.52 15.57 -14.46
C GLY A 50 2.75 14.20 -13.79
N CYS A 51 3.03 13.16 -14.56
CA CYS A 51 3.25 11.80 -14.07
C CYS A 51 4.71 11.37 -14.22
N GLU A 52 5.14 10.43 -13.38
CA GLU A 52 6.45 9.82 -13.55
C GLU A 52 6.47 8.91 -14.79
N PRO A 53 7.52 8.98 -15.61
CA PRO A 53 7.64 8.15 -16.80
C PRO A 53 7.92 6.69 -16.44
N VAL A 54 7.47 5.77 -17.30
CA VAL A 54 7.81 4.35 -17.20
C VAL A 54 9.03 4.01 -18.07
N GLU A 55 9.87 3.11 -17.59
CA GLU A 55 11.03 2.58 -18.30
C GLU A 55 10.77 1.13 -18.70
N TRP A 56 10.64 0.86 -19.99
CA TRP A 56 10.35 -0.48 -20.49
C TRP A 56 11.59 -1.39 -20.41
N ASP A 57 11.46 -2.52 -19.72
CA ASP A 57 12.46 -3.58 -19.74
C ASP A 57 12.38 -4.31 -21.10
N ASP A 58 13.36 -4.06 -21.96
CA ASP A 58 13.42 -4.59 -23.32
C ASP A 58 14.22 -5.90 -23.42
N GLY A 59 14.72 -6.43 -22.30
CA GLY A 59 15.56 -7.63 -22.28
C GLY A 59 16.92 -7.45 -22.95
N SER A 60 17.27 -6.23 -23.38
CA SER A 60 18.63 -5.85 -23.76
C SER A 60 19.52 -5.78 -22.51
N GLU A 61 20.84 -5.94 -22.69
CA GLU A 61 21.80 -5.60 -21.63
C GLU A 61 21.48 -4.24 -21.00
N PRO A 62 21.73 -4.07 -19.68
CA PRO A 62 21.32 -2.87 -18.96
C PRO A 62 21.78 -1.62 -19.71
N SER A 63 20.84 -0.68 -19.91
CA SER A 63 21.11 0.70 -20.28
C SER A 63 22.39 1.18 -19.57
N PRO A 64 23.31 1.89 -20.26
CA PRO A 64 24.56 2.31 -19.65
C PRO A 64 24.22 3.06 -18.37
N ALA A 65 24.90 2.66 -17.28
CA ALA A 65 24.78 3.16 -15.93
C ALA A 65 23.90 4.40 -15.82
N GLU A 66 22.76 4.28 -15.12
CA GLU A 66 22.14 5.43 -14.44
C GLU A 66 23.30 6.32 -13.97
N PRO A 67 23.30 7.63 -14.30
CA PRO A 67 24.39 8.49 -13.91
C PRO A 67 24.64 8.24 -12.43
N GLU A 68 25.91 7.97 -12.08
CA GLU A 68 26.33 7.83 -10.70
C GLU A 68 25.52 8.83 -9.89
N ILE A 69 24.70 8.35 -8.96
CA ILE A 69 24.19 9.20 -7.91
C ILE A 69 25.46 9.65 -7.20
N VAL A 70 25.99 10.77 -7.66
CA VAL A 70 26.88 11.61 -6.88
C VAL A 70 26.02 11.93 -5.69
N THR A 71 26.22 11.20 -4.60
CA THR A 71 25.74 11.58 -3.29
C THR A 71 26.49 12.86 -2.97
N THR A 72 25.99 13.98 -3.47
CA THR A 72 26.26 15.27 -2.86
C THR A 72 25.64 15.16 -1.47
N ASP A 73 26.49 15.06 -0.45
CA ASP A 73 26.19 15.11 0.99
C ASP A 73 25.54 16.44 1.43
N GLU A 74 24.84 17.14 0.53
CA GLU A 74 23.98 18.24 0.91
C GLU A 74 22.58 17.64 1.16
N PRO A 75 22.05 17.68 2.40
CA PRO A 75 20.66 17.33 2.61
C PRO A 75 19.84 18.23 1.70
N GLU A 76 19.03 17.64 0.81
CA GLU A 76 18.04 18.41 0.09
C GLU A 76 17.27 19.25 1.11
N PRO A 77 17.09 20.57 0.89
CA PRO A 77 16.45 21.41 1.87
C PRO A 77 15.04 20.86 2.12
N THR A 78 14.80 20.38 3.34
CA THR A 78 13.48 19.91 3.75
C THR A 78 12.47 21.00 3.43
N PRO A 79 11.45 20.72 2.60
CA PRO A 79 10.46 21.72 2.25
C PRO A 79 9.83 22.29 3.52
N SER A 80 9.85 23.62 3.65
CA SER A 80 9.29 24.27 4.83
C SER A 80 7.77 24.28 4.76
N PRO A 81 7.06 23.81 5.81
CA PRO A 81 5.61 23.90 5.86
C PRO A 81 5.13 25.34 5.69
N ARG A 82 4.10 25.51 4.88
CA ARG A 82 3.48 26.82 4.65
C ARG A 82 2.28 27.02 5.56
N THR A 83 1.91 28.29 5.73
CA THR A 83 0.63 28.66 6.34
C THR A 83 -0.43 28.86 5.25
N PRO A 84 -1.57 28.12 5.27
CA PRO A 84 -2.69 28.37 4.36
C PRO A 84 -3.37 29.71 4.65
N ASP A 85 -4.14 30.24 3.69
CA ASP A 85 -4.90 31.47 3.87
C ASP A 85 -5.78 31.41 5.13
N PRO A 86 -5.69 32.40 6.03
CA PRO A 86 -6.36 32.36 7.32
C PRO A 86 -7.89 32.44 7.21
N ALA A 87 -8.44 33.11 6.18
CA ALA A 87 -9.88 33.21 5.99
C ALA A 87 -10.46 31.88 5.47
N VAL A 88 -9.76 31.22 4.54
CA VAL A 88 -10.10 29.87 4.07
C VAL A 88 -9.98 28.85 5.19
N THR A 89 -8.89 28.90 5.96
CA THR A 89 -8.66 28.04 7.13
C THR A 89 -9.77 28.18 8.16
N ALA A 90 -10.15 29.41 8.50
CA ALA A 90 -11.24 29.68 9.42
C ALA A 90 -12.59 29.15 8.90
N ARG A 91 -12.81 29.17 7.58
CA ARG A 91 -14.02 28.60 6.97
C ARG A 91 -14.05 27.08 7.10
N VAL A 92 -12.96 26.41 6.74
CA VAL A 92 -12.83 24.95 6.86
C VAL A 92 -13.00 24.49 8.30
N ASN A 93 -12.35 25.17 9.25
CA ASN A 93 -12.47 24.85 10.67
C ASN A 93 -13.90 25.00 11.19
N ARG A 94 -14.65 26.02 10.78
CA ARG A 94 -16.06 26.15 11.16
C ARG A 94 -16.94 25.04 10.61
N ALA A 95 -16.69 24.59 9.38
CA ALA A 95 -17.42 23.46 8.81
C ALA A 95 -17.14 22.16 9.58
N TRP A 96 -15.87 21.89 9.90
CA TRP A 96 -15.50 20.76 10.75
C TRP A 96 -16.06 20.85 12.17
N ASP A 97 -16.06 22.02 12.82
CA ASP A 97 -16.67 22.21 14.14
C ASP A 97 -18.15 21.78 14.15
N ARG A 98 -18.87 22.04 13.05
CA ARG A 98 -20.29 21.66 12.87
C ARG A 98 -20.42 20.15 12.65
N ILE A 99 -19.60 19.58 11.77
CA ILE A 99 -19.57 18.14 11.49
C ILE A 99 -19.25 17.36 12.77
N GLU A 100 -18.15 17.70 13.46
CA GLU A 100 -17.73 17.04 14.70
C GLU A 100 -18.80 17.13 15.80
N ARG A 101 -19.46 18.29 15.95
CA ARG A 101 -20.54 18.45 16.93
C ARG A 101 -21.73 17.54 16.60
N TRP A 102 -22.09 17.44 15.33
CA TRP A 102 -23.16 16.56 14.89
C TRP A 102 -22.78 15.09 15.11
N LEU A 103 -21.57 14.69 14.69
CA LEU A 103 -21.05 13.33 14.92
C LEU A 103 -20.98 12.99 16.40
N GLY A 104 -20.54 13.92 17.25
CA GLY A 104 -20.51 13.71 18.70
C GLY A 104 -21.89 13.45 19.30
N THR A 105 -22.93 14.06 18.74
CA THR A 105 -24.32 13.92 19.20
C THR A 105 -24.99 12.67 18.62
N HIS A 106 -24.70 12.32 17.36
CA HIS A 106 -25.48 11.35 16.61
C HIS A 106 -24.68 10.14 16.12
N ALA A 107 -23.37 10.24 15.89
CA ALA A 107 -22.55 9.21 15.27
C ALA A 107 -21.14 9.14 15.90
N SER A 108 -21.08 8.90 17.21
CA SER A 108 -19.82 8.96 17.95
C SER A 108 -18.78 7.91 17.52
N ALA A 109 -19.18 6.79 16.91
CA ALA A 109 -18.24 5.83 16.37
C ALA A 109 -17.51 6.39 15.16
N THR A 110 -18.21 7.07 14.24
CA THR A 110 -17.56 7.79 13.13
C THR A 110 -16.66 8.92 13.62
N LEU A 111 -17.08 9.68 14.65
CA LEU A 111 -16.23 10.74 15.23
C LEU A 111 -14.86 10.21 15.69
N ARG A 112 -14.83 9.00 16.26
CA ARG A 112 -13.61 8.35 16.75
C ARG A 112 -12.68 7.86 15.63
N LYS A 113 -13.23 7.57 14.44
CA LYS A 113 -12.52 7.08 13.27
C LYS A 113 -11.99 8.20 12.36
N LEU A 114 -12.22 9.48 12.67
CA LEU A 114 -11.59 10.58 11.93
C LEU A 114 -10.08 10.59 12.20
N GLY A 115 -9.26 10.80 11.18
CA GLY A 115 -7.81 10.87 11.33
C GLY A 115 -7.37 11.96 12.31
N HIS A 116 -6.18 11.77 12.88
CA HIS A 116 -5.48 12.84 13.59
C HIS A 116 -5.01 13.92 12.58
N PRO A 117 -4.69 15.14 13.02
CA PRO A 117 -4.09 16.15 12.13
C PRO A 117 -2.88 15.60 11.37
N ALA A 118 -2.78 15.88 10.07
CA ALA A 118 -1.60 15.57 9.29
C ALA A 118 -0.40 16.39 9.76
N GLU A 119 0.80 15.79 9.73
CA GLU A 119 2.03 16.51 10.01
C GLU A 119 2.30 17.53 8.88
N PRO A 120 2.53 18.82 9.20
CA PRO A 120 2.77 19.85 8.18
C PRO A 120 3.95 19.54 7.25
N GLU A 121 4.94 18.82 7.74
CA GLU A 121 6.14 18.38 7.02
C GLU A 121 5.83 17.38 5.90
N ASP A 122 4.84 16.49 6.10
CA ASP A 122 4.43 15.54 5.07
C ASP A 122 3.74 16.25 3.89
N LEU A 123 2.90 17.24 4.20
CA LEU A 123 2.27 18.10 3.19
C LEU A 123 3.31 18.96 2.45
N ALA A 124 4.30 19.49 3.19
CA ALA A 124 5.38 20.28 2.60
C ALA A 124 6.25 19.43 1.66
N THR A 125 6.56 18.19 2.06
CA THR A 125 7.32 17.23 1.25
C THR A 125 6.63 16.99 -0.09
N TRP A 126 5.31 16.80 -0.08
CA TRP A 126 4.56 16.64 -1.31
C TRP A 126 4.59 17.89 -2.20
N GLU A 127 4.34 19.08 -1.63
CA GLU A 127 4.35 20.34 -2.38
C GLU A 127 5.76 20.68 -2.93
N GLY A 128 6.82 20.22 -2.24
CA GLY A 128 8.22 20.40 -2.63
C GLY A 128 8.68 19.56 -3.83
N ASN A 129 8.06 18.40 -4.07
CA ASN A 129 8.42 17.46 -5.14
C ASN A 129 7.97 17.89 -6.56
N GLY A 130 7.85 19.20 -6.80
CA GLY A 130 7.42 19.75 -8.10
C GLY A 130 5.93 19.54 -8.41
N ARG A 131 5.13 19.19 -7.41
CA ARG A 131 3.68 19.00 -7.53
C ARG A 131 2.97 20.33 -7.24
N ASN A 132 1.84 20.59 -7.92
CA ASN A 132 1.12 21.86 -7.75
C ASN A 132 0.67 22.05 -6.30
N ARG A 133 0.87 23.25 -5.73
CA ARG A 133 0.43 23.60 -4.37
C ARG A 133 -1.03 23.18 -4.11
N LEU A 134 -1.26 22.49 -3.00
CA LEU A 134 -2.60 22.09 -2.57
C LEU A 134 -3.49 23.33 -2.38
N PRO A 135 -4.78 23.27 -2.75
CA PRO A 135 -5.71 24.33 -2.38
C PRO A 135 -5.76 24.49 -0.86
N ASP A 136 -5.70 25.73 -0.40
CA ASP A 136 -5.64 26.06 1.03
C ASP A 136 -6.77 25.42 1.85
N GLY A 137 -7.93 25.19 1.22
CA GLY A 137 -9.06 24.52 1.85
C GLY A 137 -8.80 23.04 2.17
N LEU A 138 -8.21 22.29 1.23
CA LEU A 138 -7.87 20.88 1.45
C LEU A 138 -6.68 20.77 2.41
N TYR A 139 -5.67 21.63 2.26
CA TYR A 139 -4.53 21.69 3.18
C TYR A 139 -4.98 21.95 4.63
N ALA A 140 -5.85 22.94 4.85
CA ALA A 140 -6.41 23.23 6.18
C ALA A 140 -7.28 22.08 6.71
N SER A 141 -7.93 21.31 5.84
CA SER A 141 -8.70 20.13 6.23
C SER A 141 -7.79 18.99 6.69
N LEU A 142 -6.69 18.73 6.00
CA LEU A 142 -5.72 17.68 6.37
C LEU A 142 -5.01 18.02 7.68
N LEU A 143 -4.70 19.30 7.92
CA LEU A 143 -4.22 19.79 9.22
C LEU A 143 -5.25 19.65 10.36
N ARG A 144 -6.49 19.25 10.06
CA ARG A 144 -7.52 18.98 11.06
C ARG A 144 -7.80 17.49 11.19
N HIS A 145 -7.96 16.81 10.06
CA HIS A 145 -8.14 15.36 9.96
C HIS A 145 -7.40 14.83 8.74
N ASP A 146 -6.38 14.02 8.98
CA ASP A 146 -5.67 13.24 7.97
C ASP A 146 -6.49 11.99 7.61
N GLY A 147 -7.48 12.19 6.74
CA GLY A 147 -8.36 11.10 6.32
C GLY A 147 -9.26 10.57 7.43
N ALA A 148 -9.61 9.29 7.31
CA ALA A 148 -10.34 8.54 8.32
C ALA A 148 -9.98 7.05 8.24
N ASP A 149 -10.09 6.35 9.38
CA ASP A 149 -9.75 4.93 9.50
C ASP A 149 -10.58 4.05 8.56
N GLY A 150 -10.10 2.83 8.32
CA GLY A 150 -10.92 1.76 7.77
C GLY A 150 -10.87 1.62 6.25
N ASP A 151 -9.74 1.96 5.64
CA ASP A 151 -9.43 1.71 4.22
C ASP A 151 -10.60 2.08 3.29
N PHE A 152 -11.02 3.35 3.40
CA PHE A 152 -12.14 3.94 2.67
C PHE A 152 -13.56 3.44 3.03
N GLY A 153 -13.71 2.40 3.86
CA GLY A 153 -14.99 1.80 4.24
C GLY A 153 -15.51 2.21 5.63
N GLU A 154 -14.78 1.80 6.67
CA GLU A 154 -15.34 1.78 8.02
C GLU A 154 -15.38 3.15 8.72
N GLY A 155 -14.61 4.14 8.24
CA GLY A 155 -14.48 5.49 8.82
C GLY A 155 -15.50 6.53 8.38
N PHE A 156 -15.10 7.80 8.40
CA PHE A 156 -15.91 8.90 7.87
C PHE A 156 -15.99 8.80 6.35
N GLN A 157 -17.22 8.76 5.84
CA GLN A 157 -17.50 8.69 4.42
C GLN A 157 -18.27 9.91 3.94
N LEU A 158 -17.89 10.41 2.77
CA LEU A 158 -18.72 11.24 1.91
C LEU A 158 -19.67 10.36 1.09
N PRO A 159 -20.82 10.89 0.64
CA PRO A 159 -21.75 10.07 -0.12
C PRO A 159 -21.21 9.61 -1.49
N PRO A 160 -21.71 8.48 -2.01
CA PRO A 160 -22.53 7.52 -1.28
C PRO A 160 -21.70 6.71 -0.25
N SER A 161 -20.41 6.50 -0.52
CA SER A 161 -19.55 5.63 0.29
C SER A 161 -18.06 5.95 0.14
N HIS A 162 -17.70 7.20 -0.17
CA HIS A 162 -16.31 7.61 -0.37
C HIS A 162 -15.64 7.91 0.98
N GLY A 163 -14.82 7.00 1.51
CA GLY A 163 -14.00 7.27 2.68
C GLY A 163 -12.87 8.24 2.39
N LEU A 164 -12.53 9.08 3.39
CA LEU A 164 -11.47 10.07 3.25
C LEU A 164 -10.09 9.42 3.27
N ALA A 165 -9.26 9.78 2.29
CA ALA A 165 -7.89 9.35 2.20
C ALA A 165 -7.00 10.18 3.14
N ASP A 166 -6.11 9.49 3.85
CA ASP A 166 -4.95 10.13 4.48
C ASP A 166 -3.87 10.52 3.44
N VAL A 167 -2.86 11.28 3.86
CA VAL A 167 -1.74 11.74 3.02
C VAL A 167 -1.03 10.58 2.33
N TYR A 168 -0.88 9.43 3.00
CA TYR A 168 -0.20 8.26 2.44
C TYR A 168 -1.04 7.57 1.35
N SER A 169 -2.32 7.37 1.62
CA SER A 169 -3.30 6.76 0.73
C SER A 169 -3.51 7.59 -0.53
N HIS A 170 -3.51 8.92 -0.39
CA HIS A 170 -3.43 9.85 -1.51
C HIS A 170 -2.29 9.48 -2.47
N PHE A 171 -1.09 9.26 -1.93
CA PHE A 171 0.11 9.08 -2.73
C PHE A 171 0.00 7.81 -3.59
N ARG A 172 -0.55 6.75 -2.99
CA ARG A 172 -0.84 5.48 -3.66
C ARG A 172 -1.89 5.62 -4.76
N MET A 173 -3.00 6.30 -4.50
CA MET A 173 -4.05 6.53 -5.50
C MET A 173 -3.50 7.32 -6.69
N GLN A 174 -2.73 8.37 -6.41
CA GLN A 174 -2.15 9.21 -7.45
C GLN A 174 -1.11 8.44 -8.28
N GLU A 175 -0.21 7.67 -7.65
CA GLU A 175 0.75 6.81 -8.35
C GLU A 175 0.03 5.79 -9.25
N SER A 176 -1.01 5.13 -8.72
CA SER A 176 -1.82 4.17 -9.46
C SER A 176 -2.47 4.81 -10.71
N ASN A 177 -3.12 5.96 -10.53
CA ASN A 177 -3.77 6.68 -11.62
C ASN A 177 -2.79 7.19 -12.69
N CYS A 178 -1.63 7.72 -12.26
CA CYS A 178 -0.57 8.13 -13.19
C CYS A 178 -0.01 6.95 -13.97
N ARG A 179 0.19 5.81 -13.30
CA ARG A 179 0.74 4.63 -13.93
C ARG A 179 -0.21 4.03 -14.95
N ASP A 180 -1.49 3.96 -14.66
CA ASP A 180 -2.49 3.53 -15.63
C ASP A 180 -2.47 4.43 -16.88
N LEU A 181 -2.52 5.76 -16.68
CA LEU A 181 -2.42 6.73 -17.77
C LEU A 181 -1.15 6.55 -18.61
N VAL A 182 0.02 6.45 -17.97
CA VAL A 182 1.30 6.35 -18.68
C VAL A 182 1.41 5.04 -19.46
N MET A 183 0.84 3.96 -18.93
CA MET A 183 0.93 2.63 -19.53
C MET A 183 -0.07 2.39 -20.66
N THR A 184 -1.28 2.94 -20.55
CA THR A 184 -2.41 2.55 -21.41
C THR A 184 -3.08 3.72 -22.11
N GLY A 185 -2.84 4.96 -21.64
CA GLY A 185 -3.51 6.15 -22.11
C GLY A 185 -2.79 6.83 -23.28
N PRO A 186 -3.51 7.23 -24.34
CA PRO A 186 -2.94 8.11 -25.34
C PRO A 186 -2.69 9.52 -24.75
N PRO A 187 -1.84 10.38 -25.36
CA PRO A 187 -1.46 11.67 -24.79
C PRO A 187 -2.64 12.60 -24.46
N GLU A 188 -3.71 12.57 -25.25
CA GLU A 188 -4.94 13.33 -24.99
C GLU A 188 -5.71 12.87 -23.75
N ALA A 189 -5.48 11.64 -23.28
CA ALA A 189 -6.05 11.15 -22.03
C ALA A 189 -5.42 11.83 -20.80
N ALA A 190 -4.34 12.59 -20.97
CA ALA A 190 -3.74 13.41 -19.93
C ALA A 190 -4.46 14.76 -19.72
N ASP A 191 -5.56 15.05 -20.43
CA ASP A 191 -6.30 16.29 -20.24
C ASP A 191 -6.89 16.37 -18.80
N PRO A 192 -6.53 17.36 -17.97
CA PRO A 192 -7.00 17.48 -16.59
C PRO A 192 -8.49 17.86 -16.46
N ASP A 193 -9.13 18.28 -17.56
CA ASP A 193 -10.53 18.70 -17.59
C ASP A 193 -11.45 17.62 -18.19
N HIS A 194 -10.95 16.79 -19.11
CA HIS A 194 -11.76 15.81 -19.85
C HIS A 194 -11.12 14.43 -20.06
N GLY A 195 -9.87 14.25 -19.67
CA GLY A 195 -9.08 13.03 -19.87
C GLY A 195 -9.30 11.96 -18.80
N LYS A 196 -8.46 10.94 -18.80
CA LYS A 196 -8.47 9.83 -17.83
C LYS A 196 -7.87 10.25 -16.49
N TRP A 197 -6.76 10.99 -16.53
CA TRP A 197 -6.09 11.52 -15.34
C TRP A 197 -5.07 12.58 -15.72
N HIS A 198 -4.67 13.41 -14.76
CA HIS A 198 -3.48 14.24 -14.86
C HIS A 198 -2.79 14.24 -13.50
N GLY A 199 -1.47 14.10 -13.45
CA GLY A 199 -0.73 13.94 -12.19
C GLY A 199 -0.80 15.15 -11.25
N SER A 200 -1.28 16.30 -11.74
CA SER A 200 -1.57 17.45 -10.86
C SER A 200 -2.82 17.29 -10.00
N LEU A 201 -3.70 16.34 -10.29
CA LEU A 201 -4.94 16.15 -9.54
C LEU A 201 -4.64 15.45 -8.21
N TRP A 202 -5.33 15.85 -7.14
CA TRP A 202 -5.17 15.27 -5.81
C TRP A 202 -6.39 14.42 -5.44
N PRO A 203 -6.30 13.08 -5.45
CA PRO A 203 -7.36 12.22 -4.93
C PRO A 203 -7.39 12.32 -3.40
N PHE A 204 -8.58 12.54 -2.82
CA PHE A 204 -8.74 12.72 -1.37
C PHE A 204 -9.84 11.83 -0.76
N ALA A 205 -10.59 11.11 -1.58
CA ALA A 205 -11.55 10.12 -1.10
C ALA A 205 -11.76 9.04 -2.16
N ALA A 206 -12.00 7.81 -1.73
CA ALA A 206 -12.32 6.68 -2.60
C ALA A 206 -13.36 5.80 -1.93
N ASP A 207 -13.95 4.86 -2.64
CA ASP A 207 -14.90 3.90 -2.09
C ASP A 207 -14.41 2.45 -2.08
N GLY A 208 -13.14 2.22 -2.43
CA GLY A 208 -12.54 0.90 -2.57
C GLY A 208 -13.00 0.09 -3.79
N GLU A 209 -14.02 0.55 -4.53
CA GLU A 209 -14.55 -0.08 -5.75
C GLU A 209 -14.10 0.65 -7.03
N GLY A 210 -13.21 1.62 -6.88
CA GLY A 210 -12.63 2.40 -7.98
C GLY A 210 -13.41 3.68 -8.32
N ARG A 211 -14.29 4.18 -7.44
CA ARG A 211 -14.78 5.56 -7.54
C ARG A 211 -13.98 6.44 -6.61
N GLU A 212 -13.54 7.58 -7.13
CA GLU A 212 -12.64 8.49 -6.44
C GLU A 212 -13.15 9.93 -6.56
N LEU A 213 -12.93 10.71 -5.50
CA LEU A 213 -13.05 12.16 -5.51
C LEU A 213 -11.66 12.78 -5.49
N PHE A 214 -11.49 13.83 -6.28
CA PHE A 214 -10.24 14.56 -6.36
C PHE A 214 -10.47 16.07 -6.32
N VAL A 215 -9.45 16.80 -5.89
CA VAL A 215 -9.37 18.25 -6.03
C VAL A 215 -8.43 18.58 -7.17
N ASP A 216 -8.82 19.53 -8.03
CA ASP A 216 -7.94 20.12 -9.03
C ASP A 216 -7.25 21.37 -8.46
N PRO A 217 -5.95 21.34 -8.19
CA PRO A 217 -5.24 22.49 -7.61
C PRO A 217 -5.26 23.75 -8.48
N ARG A 218 -5.48 23.62 -9.79
CA ARG A 218 -5.52 24.77 -10.71
C ARG A 218 -6.77 25.60 -10.52
N THR A 219 -7.89 24.95 -10.20
CA THR A 219 -9.22 25.57 -10.14
C THR A 219 -9.85 25.54 -8.76
N GLY A 220 -9.34 24.71 -7.86
CA GLY A 220 -9.89 24.42 -6.54
C GLY A 220 -11.12 23.50 -6.57
N ARG A 221 -11.65 23.15 -7.75
CA ARG A 221 -12.86 22.36 -7.93
C ARG A 221 -12.67 20.93 -7.42
N VAL A 222 -13.75 20.37 -6.89
CA VAL A 222 -13.85 18.93 -6.62
C VAL A 222 -14.47 18.27 -7.84
N GLY A 223 -13.83 17.21 -8.32
CA GLY A 223 -14.35 16.32 -9.34
C GLY A 223 -14.40 14.87 -8.86
N GLU A 224 -14.91 14.01 -9.73
CA GLU A 224 -14.98 12.58 -9.49
C GLU A 224 -14.50 11.79 -10.71
N LYS A 225 -14.05 10.57 -10.44
CA LYS A 225 -13.58 9.61 -11.44
C LYS A 225 -14.11 8.22 -11.04
N VAL A 226 -14.40 7.40 -12.06
CA VAL A 226 -14.61 5.96 -11.88
C VAL A 226 -13.45 5.20 -12.51
N TRP A 227 -13.23 3.96 -12.12
CA TRP A 227 -12.18 3.11 -12.67
C TRP A 227 -12.26 3.07 -14.20
N ASP A 228 -11.12 3.30 -14.87
CA ASP A 228 -11.02 3.42 -16.33
C ASP A 228 -12.01 4.44 -16.95
N GLY A 229 -12.50 5.39 -16.15
CA GLY A 229 -13.34 6.50 -16.59
C GLY A 229 -12.55 7.79 -16.77
N ASN A 230 -13.17 8.77 -17.41
CA ASN A 230 -12.63 10.13 -17.48
C ASN A 230 -12.96 10.91 -16.21
N VAL A 231 -12.11 11.87 -15.88
CA VAL A 231 -12.39 12.85 -14.84
C VAL A 231 -13.59 13.71 -15.24
N ARG A 232 -14.44 14.05 -14.27
CA ARG A 232 -15.60 14.93 -14.49
C ARG A 232 -15.87 15.81 -13.29
N TYR A 233 -16.36 17.02 -13.55
CA TYR A 233 -16.68 18.04 -12.53
C TYR A 233 -18.18 18.34 -12.44
N ASP A 234 -18.99 17.81 -13.36
CA ASP A 234 -20.44 18.01 -13.47
C ASP A 234 -21.26 16.82 -12.95
N GLY A 235 -20.59 15.82 -12.37
CA GLY A 235 -21.25 14.69 -11.74
C GLY A 235 -21.84 15.02 -10.35
N PRO A 236 -22.53 14.06 -9.72
CA PRO A 236 -23.27 14.30 -8.49
C PRO A 236 -22.37 14.72 -7.31
N MET A 237 -21.08 14.43 -7.35
CA MET A 237 -20.11 14.89 -6.34
C MET A 237 -19.18 16.00 -6.84
N GLY A 238 -19.56 16.69 -7.93
CA GLY A 238 -18.89 17.90 -8.39
C GLY A 238 -19.18 19.11 -7.49
N TRP A 239 -18.13 19.79 -7.02
CA TRP A 239 -18.24 21.02 -6.21
C TRP A 239 -17.36 22.16 -6.71
N PRO A 240 -17.80 23.43 -6.56
CA PRO A 240 -17.00 24.59 -6.96
C PRO A 240 -15.67 24.68 -6.20
N SER A 241 -15.64 24.22 -4.95
CA SER A 241 -14.41 24.07 -4.17
C SER A 241 -14.54 23.05 -3.05
N TYR A 242 -13.41 22.57 -2.51
CA TYR A 242 -13.39 21.68 -1.34
C TYR A 242 -14.08 22.30 -0.09
N PRO A 243 -13.86 23.60 0.25
CA PRO A 243 -14.65 24.24 1.31
C PRO A 243 -16.16 24.29 1.05
N ASP A 244 -16.61 24.40 -0.21
CA ASP A 244 -18.04 24.37 -0.52
C ASP A 244 -18.64 22.98 -0.30
N LEU A 245 -17.91 21.92 -0.67
CA LEU A 245 -18.27 20.53 -0.34
C LEU A 245 -18.43 20.36 1.18
N LEU A 246 -17.43 20.77 1.96
CA LEU A 246 -17.41 20.55 3.40
C LEU A 246 -18.54 21.31 4.13
N GLU A 247 -18.83 22.55 3.70
CA GLU A 247 -19.96 23.33 4.24
C GLU A 247 -21.31 22.71 3.89
N ALA A 248 -21.44 22.12 2.70
CA ALA A 248 -22.66 21.43 2.30
C ALA A 248 -22.88 20.13 3.07
N VAL A 249 -21.81 19.37 3.34
CA VAL A 249 -21.84 18.21 4.24
C VAL A 249 -22.31 18.63 5.63
N ALA A 250 -21.70 19.67 6.21
CA ALA A 250 -22.09 20.20 7.52
C ALA A 250 -23.58 20.61 7.56
N ALA A 251 -24.05 21.30 6.52
CA ALA A 251 -25.45 21.71 6.42
C ALA A 251 -26.43 20.55 6.27
N SER A 252 -26.06 19.53 5.48
CA SER A 252 -26.86 18.30 5.31
C SER A 252 -26.99 17.54 6.62
N LEU A 253 -25.88 17.36 7.36
CA LEU A 253 -25.89 16.71 8.67
C LEU A 253 -26.79 17.45 9.67
N GLU A 254 -26.59 18.75 9.86
CA GLU A 254 -27.38 19.55 10.82
C GLU A 254 -28.86 19.65 10.45
N GLY A 255 -29.17 19.71 9.15
CA GLY A 255 -30.54 19.84 8.66
C GLY A 255 -31.28 18.50 8.51
N GLY A 256 -30.57 17.36 8.50
CA GLY A 256 -31.13 16.08 8.10
C GLY A 256 -31.65 16.08 6.65
N THR A 257 -31.13 16.98 5.81
CA THR A 257 -31.54 17.15 4.41
C THR A 257 -30.55 16.47 3.48
N ALA A 258 -30.96 16.16 2.25
CA ALA A 258 -30.09 15.51 1.29
C ALA A 258 -28.89 16.40 0.91
N LEU A 259 -27.70 15.82 0.97
CA LEU A 259 -26.55 16.28 0.21
C LEU A 259 -26.72 15.74 -1.22
N ARG A 260 -27.29 16.57 -2.10
CA ARG A 260 -27.74 16.14 -3.44
C ARG A 260 -28.84 15.09 -3.33
N ASP A 261 -28.53 13.84 -3.64
CA ASP A 261 -29.48 12.73 -3.66
C ASP A 261 -29.36 11.85 -2.40
N TRP A 262 -28.41 12.16 -1.50
CA TRP A 262 -28.10 11.31 -0.35
C TRP A 262 -28.41 11.96 0.98
N TYR A 263 -29.16 11.26 1.81
CA TYR A 263 -29.50 11.67 3.16
C TYR A 263 -28.55 11.06 4.18
N PRO A 264 -28.17 11.82 5.22
CA PRO A 264 -27.38 11.27 6.30
C PRO A 264 -28.24 10.33 7.15
N THR A 265 -27.70 9.15 7.44
CA THR A 265 -28.29 8.16 8.33
C THR A 265 -27.24 7.67 9.31
N VAL A 266 -27.68 7.01 10.38
CA VAL A 266 -26.79 6.48 11.41
C VAL A 266 -27.13 5.02 11.69
N THR A 267 -26.10 4.16 11.65
CA THR A 267 -26.26 2.73 11.94
C THR A 267 -26.50 2.49 13.44
N PRO A 268 -27.01 1.31 13.84
CA PRO A 268 -27.06 0.92 15.25
C PRO A 268 -25.69 0.92 15.96
N GLY A 269 -24.59 0.82 15.21
CA GLY A 269 -23.22 0.95 15.71
C GLY A 269 -22.76 2.40 15.90
N CYS A 270 -23.65 3.37 15.74
CA CYS A 270 -23.39 4.81 15.86
C CYS A 270 -22.42 5.34 14.81
N GLU A 271 -22.52 4.83 13.58
CA GLU A 271 -21.73 5.25 12.43
C GLU A 271 -22.58 6.02 11.43
N LEU A 272 -22.06 7.14 10.93
CA LEU A 272 -22.64 7.89 9.81
C LEU A 272 -22.55 7.06 8.54
N ARG A 273 -23.68 6.95 7.82
CA ARG A 273 -23.78 6.43 6.46
C ARG A 273 -24.68 7.36 5.63
N TRP A 274 -24.77 7.08 4.35
CA TRP A 274 -25.60 7.84 3.40
C TRP A 274 -26.62 6.91 2.74
N ALA A 275 -27.86 7.38 2.58
CA ALA A 275 -28.95 6.61 2.00
C ALA A 275 -29.73 7.44 0.97
N ASP A 276 -30.43 6.77 0.04
CA ASP A 276 -31.22 7.44 -1.00
C ASP A 276 -32.54 8.03 -0.47
N GLU A 277 -32.95 7.63 0.74
CA GLU A 277 -34.16 8.11 1.42
C GLU A 277 -33.82 8.68 2.79
N PRO A 278 -34.57 9.69 3.28
CA PRO A 278 -34.38 10.26 4.61
C PRO A 278 -34.65 9.21 5.70
N ALA A 279 -33.84 9.21 6.75
CA ALA A 279 -34.12 8.42 7.93
C ALA A 279 -35.34 8.97 8.69
N ASP A 280 -36.29 8.10 9.06
CA ASP A 280 -37.46 8.48 9.86
C ASP A 280 -37.04 9.06 11.23
N THR A 281 -36.11 8.40 11.91
CA THR A 281 -35.48 8.84 13.16
C THR A 281 -34.04 8.34 13.27
N LEU A 282 -33.15 9.18 13.81
CA LEU A 282 -31.78 8.76 14.13
C LEU A 282 -31.78 7.94 15.44
N PRO A 283 -30.90 6.93 15.58
CA PRO A 283 -30.77 6.15 16.81
C PRO A 283 -30.49 7.03 18.04
N THR A 284 -31.19 6.75 19.13
CA THR A 284 -30.92 7.39 20.43
C THR A 284 -29.77 6.67 21.14
N GLY A 285 -28.96 7.41 21.90
CA GLY A 285 -27.85 6.82 22.68
C GLY A 285 -26.52 6.75 21.94
N CYS A 286 -26.45 7.28 20.72
CA CYS A 286 -25.19 7.41 19.98
C CYS A 286 -24.34 8.63 20.34
N ALA A 287 -24.86 9.49 21.23
CA ALA A 287 -24.12 10.61 21.77
C ALA A 287 -22.91 10.10 22.55
N GLY A 288 -21.72 10.48 22.12
CA GLY A 288 -20.47 10.20 22.82
C GLY A 288 -19.99 11.45 23.56
N GLY A 289 -19.08 11.27 24.52
CA GLY A 289 -18.28 12.39 24.99
C GLY A 289 -17.58 13.07 23.81
N PRO A 290 -17.16 14.35 23.93
CA PRO A 290 -16.30 14.97 22.95
C PRO A 290 -15.16 14.02 22.62
N ARG A 291 -14.78 13.91 21.35
CA ARG A 291 -13.47 13.31 21.03
C ARG A 291 -12.48 13.99 21.98
N PRO A 292 -11.62 13.25 22.70
CA PRO A 292 -10.50 13.89 23.34
C PRO A 292 -9.74 14.60 22.21
N SER A 293 -9.98 15.90 22.04
CA SER A 293 -9.05 16.75 21.35
C SER A 293 -7.76 16.54 22.14
N PRO A 294 -6.65 16.15 21.52
CA PRO A 294 -5.38 16.53 22.08
C PRO A 294 -5.39 18.05 22.03
N THR A 295 -5.96 18.67 23.07
CA THR A 295 -5.50 20.00 23.45
C THR A 295 -4.01 19.78 23.66
N PRO A 296 -3.11 20.54 23.02
CA PRO A 296 -1.74 20.62 23.47
C PRO A 296 -1.76 21.36 24.81
N THR A 297 -2.38 20.75 25.82
CA THR A 297 -1.90 20.88 27.17
C THR A 297 -0.65 20.02 27.11
N PRO A 298 0.56 20.57 27.29
CA PRO A 298 1.70 19.74 27.57
C PRO A 298 1.43 19.10 28.93
N THR A 299 0.64 18.04 28.94
CA THR A 299 0.97 16.92 29.78
C THR A 299 2.34 16.54 29.25
N GLU A 300 3.39 16.88 30.00
CA GLU A 300 4.61 16.09 29.97
C GLU A 300 4.21 14.67 30.42
N GLU A 301 3.46 13.96 29.57
CA GLU A 301 3.71 12.56 29.38
C GLU A 301 5.14 12.57 28.88
N PRO A 302 6.10 12.00 29.65
CA PRO A 302 7.49 12.07 29.25
C PRO A 302 7.53 11.62 27.80
N GLU A 303 8.01 12.51 26.92
CA GLU A 303 8.16 12.22 25.50
C GLU A 303 8.80 10.85 25.44
N PRO A 304 8.12 9.84 24.87
CA PRO A 304 8.54 8.46 25.00
C PRO A 304 10.00 8.40 24.59
N GLU A 305 10.86 8.03 25.54
CA GLU A 305 12.28 8.31 25.41
C GLU A 305 12.76 7.70 24.11
N ARG A 306 13.28 8.56 23.22
CA ARG A 306 13.90 8.09 21.98
C ARG A 306 14.99 7.09 22.36
N PRO A 307 15.15 6.02 21.57
CA PRO A 307 16.09 4.99 21.93
C PRO A 307 17.49 5.58 22.09
N THR A 308 18.12 5.24 23.20
CA THR A 308 19.49 5.61 23.50
C THR A 308 20.43 5.04 22.43
N ASP A 309 21.62 5.63 22.27
CA ASP A 309 22.62 5.08 21.34
C ASP A 309 22.97 3.62 21.65
N GLU A 310 22.84 3.17 22.90
CA GLU A 310 23.01 1.77 23.29
C GLU A 310 21.88 0.89 22.77
N GLU A 311 20.63 1.30 22.95
CA GLU A 311 19.44 0.60 22.43
C GLU A 311 19.43 0.58 20.90
N ILE A 312 19.77 1.68 20.24
CA ILE A 312 19.94 1.75 18.78
C ILE A 312 20.99 0.74 18.31
N ARG A 313 22.15 0.66 18.99
CA ARG A 313 23.17 -0.33 18.64
C ARG A 313 22.69 -1.76 18.89
N ALA A 314 21.95 -1.99 19.97
CA ALA A 314 21.41 -3.31 20.32
C ALA A 314 20.26 -3.76 19.41
N SER A 315 19.53 -2.82 18.80
CA SER A 315 18.35 -3.08 17.96
C SER A 315 18.65 -3.87 16.68
N GLY A 316 19.91 -3.86 16.20
CA GLY A 316 20.27 -4.39 14.88
C GLY A 316 19.86 -3.50 13.71
N CYS A 317 19.11 -2.41 13.92
CA CYS A 317 18.61 -1.53 12.86
C CYS A 317 19.64 -0.53 12.32
N ARG A 318 20.80 -0.40 12.97
CA ARG A 318 21.94 0.41 12.50
C ARG A 318 23.22 -0.45 12.41
N PRO A 319 23.29 -1.40 11.46
CA PRO A 319 24.44 -2.29 11.33
C PRO A 319 25.70 -1.54 10.87
N ASP A 320 26.87 -2.05 11.25
CA ASP A 320 28.15 -1.57 10.74
C ASP A 320 28.24 -1.75 9.22
N ARG A 321 28.75 -0.72 8.53
CA ARG A 321 29.04 -0.81 7.09
C ARG A 321 30.09 -1.89 6.84
N ARG A 322 29.73 -2.88 6.02
CA ARG A 322 30.62 -3.97 5.58
C ARG A 322 30.63 -4.04 4.06
N PRO A 323 31.75 -4.43 3.43
CA PRO A 323 31.75 -4.65 1.98
C PRO A 323 30.87 -5.85 1.62
N PRO A 324 30.17 -5.81 0.46
CA PRO A 324 29.40 -6.96 -0.02
C PRO A 324 30.33 -8.14 -0.33
N VAL A 325 29.98 -9.31 0.22
CA VAL A 325 30.72 -10.55 -0.01
C VAL A 325 29.76 -11.57 -0.62
N VAL A 326 30.01 -11.96 -1.86
CA VAL A 326 29.27 -13.04 -2.52
C VAL A 326 29.57 -14.36 -1.81
N ARG A 327 28.51 -15.06 -1.41
CA ARG A 327 28.60 -16.36 -0.72
C ARG A 327 27.79 -17.39 -1.49
N THR A 328 28.33 -18.59 -1.56
CA THR A 328 27.63 -19.78 -2.06
C THR A 328 26.95 -20.48 -0.88
N PRO A 329 25.65 -20.83 -0.98
CA PRO A 329 24.98 -21.61 0.05
C PRO A 329 25.55 -23.04 0.13
N ASP A 330 25.38 -23.73 1.26
CA ASP A 330 25.77 -25.13 1.40
C ASP A 330 25.16 -25.98 0.26
N PRO A 331 25.97 -26.80 -0.45
CA PRO A 331 25.48 -27.58 -1.59
C PRO A 331 24.39 -28.59 -1.24
N ALA A 332 24.44 -29.18 -0.05
CA ALA A 332 23.43 -30.14 0.39
C ALA A 332 22.11 -29.46 0.77
N VAL A 333 22.16 -28.24 1.34
CA VAL A 333 20.98 -27.40 1.56
C VAL A 333 20.37 -26.98 0.21
N THR A 334 21.20 -26.52 -0.72
CA THR A 334 20.80 -26.11 -2.06
C THR A 334 20.05 -27.22 -2.80
N ALA A 335 20.61 -28.44 -2.80
CA ALA A 335 19.99 -29.59 -3.45
C ALA A 335 18.60 -29.94 -2.87
N LYS A 336 18.42 -29.75 -1.55
CA LYS A 336 17.13 -29.96 -0.88
C LYS A 336 16.11 -28.89 -1.25
N VAL A 337 16.51 -27.61 -1.21
CA VAL A 337 15.65 -26.48 -1.59
C VAL A 337 15.21 -26.60 -3.05
N ASP A 338 16.14 -26.89 -3.96
CA ASP A 338 15.84 -27.12 -5.38
C ASP A 338 14.87 -28.30 -5.59
N ALA A 339 15.00 -29.37 -4.81
CA ALA A 339 14.11 -30.51 -4.91
C ALA A 339 12.66 -30.16 -4.50
N VAL A 340 12.49 -29.29 -3.50
CA VAL A 340 11.19 -28.79 -3.07
C VAL A 340 10.63 -27.81 -4.10
N TRP A 341 11.42 -26.86 -4.59
CA TRP A 341 10.95 -25.94 -5.62
C TRP A 341 10.53 -26.64 -6.90
N ARG A 342 11.27 -27.64 -7.38
CA ARG A 342 10.85 -28.46 -8.53
C ARG A 342 9.48 -29.11 -8.34
N ARG A 343 9.09 -29.43 -7.10
CA ARG A 343 7.74 -29.95 -6.80
C ARG A 343 6.69 -28.86 -6.90
N ILE A 344 6.97 -27.70 -6.31
CA ILE A 344 6.12 -26.50 -6.37
C ILE A 344 5.91 -26.06 -7.81
N GLU A 345 6.99 -25.84 -8.57
CA GLU A 345 6.96 -25.44 -9.99
C GLU A 345 6.11 -26.39 -10.82
N ARG A 346 6.34 -27.70 -10.69
CA ARG A 346 5.55 -28.71 -11.40
C ARG A 346 4.08 -28.66 -11.04
N TRP A 347 3.75 -28.40 -9.78
CA TRP A 347 2.37 -28.29 -9.34
C TRP A 347 1.72 -27.02 -9.87
N LEU A 348 2.36 -25.86 -9.68
CA LEU A 348 1.88 -24.56 -10.12
C LEU A 348 1.69 -24.55 -11.64
N ALA A 349 2.67 -25.00 -12.43
CA ALA A 349 2.56 -25.05 -13.89
C ALA A 349 1.34 -25.87 -14.38
N ARG A 350 0.91 -26.89 -13.62
CA ARG A 350 -0.24 -27.73 -13.98
C ARG A 350 -1.57 -27.27 -13.40
N ARG A 351 -1.56 -26.70 -12.20
CA ARG A 351 -2.76 -26.44 -11.40
C ARG A 351 -3.05 -24.96 -11.29
N ALA A 352 -2.02 -24.14 -11.04
CA ALA A 352 -2.14 -22.70 -10.89
C ALA A 352 -1.18 -21.94 -11.84
N PRO A 353 -1.37 -22.04 -13.17
CA PRO A 353 -0.44 -21.47 -14.15
C PRO A 353 -0.37 -19.94 -14.13
N VAL A 354 -1.39 -19.25 -13.59
CA VAL A 354 -1.32 -17.79 -13.37
C VAL A 354 -0.32 -17.52 -12.25
N THR A 355 -0.46 -18.17 -11.10
CA THR A 355 0.49 -18.04 -9.98
C THR A 355 1.90 -18.53 -10.36
N TYR A 356 2.03 -19.59 -11.18
CA TYR A 356 3.33 -20.04 -11.67
C TYR A 356 4.12 -18.92 -12.37
N ARG A 357 3.43 -18.12 -13.20
CA ARG A 357 4.03 -17.02 -13.95
C ARG A 357 4.45 -15.84 -13.08
N THR A 358 4.00 -15.79 -11.82
CA THR A 358 4.41 -14.75 -10.88
C THR A 358 5.78 -15.00 -10.27
N LEU A 359 6.32 -16.23 -10.36
CA LEU A 359 7.64 -16.55 -9.84
C LEU A 359 8.71 -15.79 -10.63
N TYR A 360 9.52 -14.99 -9.95
CA TYR A 360 10.63 -14.31 -10.59
C TYR A 360 11.75 -15.27 -10.95
N GLY A 361 12.61 -14.85 -11.88
CA GLY A 361 13.87 -15.55 -12.16
C GLY A 361 14.84 -15.53 -10.97
N PRO A 362 15.99 -16.21 -11.08
CA PRO A 362 17.05 -16.19 -10.07
C PRO A 362 17.53 -14.79 -9.70
N ALA A 363 17.78 -14.55 -8.42
CA ALA A 363 18.47 -13.35 -7.94
C ALA A 363 19.94 -13.38 -8.35
N ARG A 364 20.54 -12.21 -8.63
CA ARG A 364 21.99 -12.16 -8.88
C ARG A 364 22.74 -12.34 -7.56
N PRO A 365 23.79 -13.19 -7.48
CA PRO A 365 24.55 -13.38 -6.24
C PRO A 365 25.11 -12.08 -5.64
N GLY A 366 25.49 -11.14 -6.49
CA GLY A 366 25.97 -9.81 -6.09
C GLY A 366 24.88 -8.93 -5.47
N GLU A 367 23.62 -9.06 -5.87
CA GLU A 367 22.50 -8.32 -5.29
C GLU A 367 22.21 -8.81 -3.87
N ILE A 368 22.18 -10.13 -3.68
CA ILE A 368 22.05 -10.73 -2.34
C ILE A 368 23.20 -10.26 -1.45
N ALA A 369 24.44 -10.27 -1.94
CA ALA A 369 25.60 -9.81 -1.17
C ALA A 369 25.53 -8.34 -0.76
N LYS A 370 24.97 -7.47 -1.62
CA LYS A 370 24.73 -6.05 -1.30
C LYS A 370 23.68 -5.89 -0.21
N VAL A 371 22.58 -6.63 -0.30
CA VAL A 371 21.52 -6.59 0.71
C VAL A 371 22.02 -7.10 2.06
N GLU A 372 22.73 -8.24 2.09
CA GLU A 372 23.34 -8.76 3.32
C GLU A 372 24.30 -7.77 3.97
N ALA A 373 25.12 -7.10 3.16
CA ALA A 373 26.02 -6.07 3.65
C ALA A 373 25.28 -4.86 4.21
N ALA A 374 24.21 -4.42 3.55
CA ALA A 374 23.39 -3.28 3.97
C ALA A 374 22.61 -3.57 5.27
N MET A 375 22.14 -4.81 5.45
CA MET A 375 21.45 -5.27 6.66
C MET A 375 22.41 -5.71 7.77
N GLY A 376 23.70 -5.84 7.49
CA GLY A 376 24.68 -6.38 8.44
C GLY A 376 24.48 -7.86 8.81
N MET A 377 23.56 -8.55 8.11
CA MET A 377 23.11 -9.90 8.41
C MET A 377 23.52 -10.87 7.32
N ARG A 378 23.64 -12.15 7.70
CA ARG A 378 23.81 -13.24 6.72
C ARG A 378 22.47 -13.90 6.48
N PHE A 379 22.13 -14.08 5.21
CA PHE A 379 20.97 -14.85 4.82
C PHE A 379 21.25 -16.33 5.10
N PRO A 380 20.33 -17.04 5.76
CA PRO A 380 20.39 -18.49 5.89
C PRO A 380 20.54 -19.16 4.52
N ASP A 381 21.28 -20.26 4.48
CA ASP A 381 21.60 -20.95 3.22
C ASP A 381 20.36 -21.43 2.47
N ASP A 382 19.28 -21.75 3.18
CA ASP A 382 18.02 -22.17 2.56
C ASP A 382 17.26 -21.02 1.89
N LEU A 383 17.16 -19.84 2.53
CA LEU A 383 16.62 -18.65 1.88
C LEU A 383 17.50 -18.22 0.70
N ARG A 384 18.84 -18.22 0.85
CA ARG A 384 19.73 -17.87 -0.26
C ARG A 384 19.55 -18.81 -1.44
N ALA A 385 19.54 -20.13 -1.20
CA ALA A 385 19.30 -21.11 -2.25
C ALA A 385 17.94 -20.89 -2.93
N SER A 386 16.93 -20.48 -2.16
CA SER A 386 15.61 -20.13 -2.70
C SER A 386 15.68 -18.89 -3.60
N LEU A 387 16.31 -17.80 -3.15
CA LEU A 387 16.47 -16.57 -3.93
C LEU A 387 17.29 -16.78 -5.21
N LEU A 388 18.31 -17.64 -5.15
CA LEU A 388 19.11 -18.04 -6.30
C LEU A 388 18.35 -18.92 -7.30
N ARG A 389 17.14 -19.36 -6.95
CA ARG A 389 16.24 -20.09 -7.85
C ARG A 389 15.09 -19.21 -8.34
N HIS A 390 14.43 -18.54 -7.40
CA HIS A 390 13.36 -17.57 -7.62
C HIS A 390 13.58 -16.38 -6.69
N ASN A 391 13.80 -15.20 -7.25
CA ASN A 391 13.99 -13.96 -6.51
C ASN A 391 12.67 -13.41 -5.95
N GLY A 392 11.89 -14.25 -5.28
CA GLY A 392 10.52 -13.96 -4.85
C GLY A 392 9.49 -14.20 -5.95
N ALA A 393 8.32 -13.61 -5.76
CA ALA A 393 7.22 -13.59 -6.72
C ALA A 393 6.63 -12.19 -6.85
N ARG A 394 5.76 -12.00 -7.85
CA ARG A 394 5.01 -10.76 -8.08
C ARG A 394 4.40 -10.23 -6.78
N TYR A 395 4.57 -8.93 -6.54
CA TYR A 395 3.87 -8.24 -5.47
C TYR A 395 2.41 -8.02 -5.89
N TRP A 396 1.46 -8.41 -5.04
CA TRP A 396 0.01 -8.51 -5.25
C TRP A 396 -0.42 -9.60 -6.24
N GLY A 397 -1.01 -10.66 -5.69
CA GLY A 397 -1.41 -11.88 -6.37
C GLY A 397 -0.21 -12.76 -6.75
N GLY A 398 0.84 -12.79 -5.93
CA GLY A 398 2.06 -13.58 -6.09
C GLY A 398 2.00 -14.97 -5.44
N PHE A 399 3.02 -15.79 -5.67
CA PHE A 399 3.19 -17.05 -4.93
C PHE A 399 3.86 -16.80 -3.57
N GLY A 400 3.28 -17.38 -2.52
CA GLY A 400 3.93 -17.45 -1.22
C GLY A 400 3.28 -18.47 -0.27
N PRO A 401 3.75 -18.49 0.99
CA PRO A 401 3.24 -19.41 2.00
C PRO A 401 1.82 -19.02 2.44
N PRO A 402 1.03 -19.98 2.98
CA PRO A 402 -0.26 -19.65 3.59
C PRO A 402 -0.07 -18.74 4.81
N PRO A 403 -1.11 -17.97 5.17
CA PRO A 403 -2.42 -17.89 4.52
C PRO A 403 -2.50 -16.96 3.30
N PHE A 404 -1.81 -15.84 3.33
CA PHE A 404 -1.98 -14.79 2.30
C PHE A 404 -0.65 -14.05 2.04
N TYR A 405 0.47 -14.74 2.33
CA TYR A 405 1.80 -14.17 2.17
C TYR A 405 2.33 -14.38 0.75
N GLU A 406 3.18 -13.45 0.32
CA GLU A 406 3.85 -13.47 -0.99
C GLU A 406 5.36 -13.38 -0.82
N TYR A 407 6.13 -14.26 -1.48
CA TYR A 407 7.58 -14.25 -1.35
C TYR A 407 8.20 -12.99 -1.94
N MET A 408 9.07 -12.34 -1.16
CA MET A 408 9.74 -11.11 -1.58
C MET A 408 11.04 -11.37 -2.34
N SER A 409 11.40 -10.43 -3.23
CA SER A 409 12.73 -10.36 -3.81
C SER A 409 13.77 -9.88 -2.79
N ALA A 410 15.06 -10.13 -3.04
CA ALA A 410 16.13 -9.64 -2.17
C ALA A 410 16.08 -8.11 -1.98
N LYS A 411 15.69 -7.35 -3.03
CA LYS A 411 15.54 -5.89 -2.96
C LYS A 411 14.31 -5.48 -2.13
N ALA A 412 13.17 -6.15 -2.33
CA ALA A 412 11.95 -5.87 -1.57
C ALA A 412 12.16 -6.15 -0.08
N LEU A 413 12.83 -7.25 0.22
CA LEU A 413 13.23 -7.64 1.56
C LEU A 413 14.03 -6.53 2.27
N TYR A 414 15.05 -5.99 1.59
CA TYR A 414 15.83 -4.87 2.13
C TYR A 414 15.00 -3.61 2.33
N ARG A 415 14.15 -3.26 1.35
CA ARG A 415 13.30 -2.07 1.44
C ARG A 415 12.39 -2.15 2.65
N GLU A 416 11.78 -3.30 2.86
CA GLU A 416 10.88 -3.57 3.98
C GLU A 416 11.63 -3.47 5.30
N TRP A 417 12.75 -4.19 5.43
CA TRP A 417 13.59 -4.13 6.62
C TRP A 417 14.05 -2.71 6.95
N LYS A 418 14.47 -1.94 5.93
CA LYS A 418 14.91 -0.55 6.10
C LYS A 418 13.78 0.35 6.59
N MET A 419 12.58 0.18 6.04
CA MET A 419 11.39 0.93 6.44
C MET A 419 11.01 0.61 7.90
N LEU A 420 10.89 -0.67 8.24
CA LEU A 420 10.58 -1.11 9.61
C LEU A 420 11.62 -0.64 10.62
N CYS A 421 12.91 -0.70 10.26
CA CYS A 421 13.97 -0.15 11.09
C CYS A 421 13.96 1.38 11.19
N GLY A 422 13.56 2.09 10.14
CA GLY A 422 13.36 3.55 10.20
C GLY A 422 12.32 3.91 11.26
N ILE A 423 11.15 3.25 11.20
CA ILE A 423 10.06 3.45 12.16
C ILE A 423 10.53 3.17 13.60
N VAL A 424 11.23 2.05 13.84
CA VAL A 424 11.78 1.73 15.17
C VAL A 424 12.74 2.79 15.69
N LEU A 425 13.61 3.33 14.82
CA LEU A 425 14.63 4.29 15.22
C LEU A 425 14.06 5.69 15.43
N ASP A 426 12.98 6.03 14.73
CA ASP A 426 12.35 7.35 14.79
C ASP A 426 11.26 7.46 15.88
N GLY A 427 10.78 6.33 16.42
CA GLY A 427 9.79 6.31 17.49
C GLY A 427 10.34 5.88 18.87
N PRO A 428 9.44 5.52 19.80
CA PRO A 428 9.77 5.14 21.18
C PRO A 428 10.76 3.97 21.27
N GLY A 429 11.69 4.00 22.22
CA GLY A 429 12.63 2.90 22.45
C GLY A 429 11.96 1.55 22.74
N GLU A 430 10.76 1.56 23.30
CA GLU A 430 9.93 0.37 23.57
C GLU A 430 9.54 -0.42 22.31
N MET A 431 9.62 0.20 21.13
CA MET A 431 9.35 -0.49 19.86
C MET A 431 10.47 -1.47 19.49
N ILE A 432 11.68 -1.29 20.03
CA ILE A 432 12.81 -2.20 19.79
C ILE A 432 12.51 -3.56 20.42
N GLY A 433 12.52 -4.60 19.60
CA GLY A 433 12.42 -5.99 20.08
C GLY A 433 11.01 -6.50 20.35
N TYR A 434 10.03 -5.61 20.56
CA TYR A 434 8.60 -5.96 20.62
C TYR A 434 7.88 -5.69 19.29
N TRP A 435 8.07 -4.50 18.71
CA TRP A 435 7.41 -4.12 17.46
C TRP A 435 8.24 -4.56 16.25
N TRP A 436 9.54 -4.27 16.25
CA TRP A 436 10.47 -4.83 15.26
C TRP A 436 11.90 -4.94 15.82
N ASP A 437 12.67 -5.89 15.29
CA ASP A 437 14.07 -6.14 15.65
C ASP A 437 14.88 -6.26 14.35
N GLY A 438 15.94 -5.46 14.22
CA GLY A 438 16.77 -5.38 13.03
C GLY A 438 17.56 -6.66 12.73
N HIS A 439 17.59 -7.66 13.61
CA HIS A 439 18.16 -8.99 13.35
C HIS A 439 17.18 -9.94 12.64
N LEU A 440 15.94 -9.48 12.42
CA LEU A 440 14.90 -10.23 11.72
C LEU A 440 14.96 -9.94 10.23
N LEU A 441 14.88 -11.00 9.45
CA LEU A 441 14.94 -10.97 8.01
C LEU A 441 13.53 -11.17 7.47
N PRO A 442 12.78 -10.11 7.08
CA PRO A 442 11.47 -10.33 6.46
C PRO A 442 11.68 -11.19 5.20
N PHE A 443 10.72 -11.96 4.71
CA PHE A 443 10.92 -12.75 3.48
C PHE A 443 9.64 -12.96 2.69
N ALA A 444 8.49 -12.71 3.30
CA ALA A 444 7.20 -12.68 2.64
C ALA A 444 6.36 -11.56 3.24
N THR A 445 5.49 -10.96 2.43
CA THR A 445 4.68 -9.80 2.79
C THR A 445 3.21 -10.06 2.50
N THR A 446 2.34 -9.26 3.11
CA THR A 446 0.90 -9.25 2.89
C THR A 446 0.48 -7.87 2.39
N ILE A 447 -0.74 -7.79 1.88
CA ILE A 447 -1.29 -6.56 1.29
C ILE A 447 -1.47 -5.44 2.32
N ASP A 448 -1.74 -5.79 3.57
CA ASP A 448 -1.97 -4.90 4.72
C ASP A 448 -0.68 -4.52 5.48
N GLY A 449 0.50 -4.84 4.93
CA GLY A 449 1.79 -4.46 5.52
C GLY A 449 2.31 -5.43 6.58
N GLY A 450 1.67 -6.58 6.76
CA GLY A 450 2.19 -7.71 7.52
C GLY A 450 3.35 -8.41 6.82
N ASN A 451 4.19 -9.09 7.61
CA ASN A 451 5.40 -9.75 7.13
C ASN A 451 5.64 -11.09 7.83
N MET A 452 6.09 -12.11 7.09
CA MET A 452 6.83 -13.22 7.69
C MET A 452 8.32 -12.87 7.73
N PHE A 453 9.00 -13.26 8.81
CA PHE A 453 10.43 -13.06 8.97
C PHE A 453 11.17 -14.34 9.37
N ILE A 454 12.49 -14.35 9.18
CA ILE A 454 13.43 -15.32 9.76
C ILE A 454 14.26 -14.60 10.82
N ASP A 455 14.30 -15.11 12.05
CA ASP A 455 15.28 -14.68 13.03
C ASP A 455 16.64 -15.29 12.66
N THR A 456 17.60 -14.48 12.21
CA THR A 456 18.91 -14.95 11.75
C THR A 456 19.77 -15.56 12.86
N ARG A 457 19.43 -15.35 14.13
CA ARG A 457 20.13 -15.92 15.28
C ARG A 457 19.71 -17.37 15.55
N THR A 458 18.46 -17.70 15.23
CA THR A 458 17.87 -19.02 15.52
C THR A 458 17.56 -19.83 14.25
N GLY A 459 17.43 -19.17 13.10
CA GLY A 459 16.97 -19.72 11.84
C GLY A 459 15.46 -19.96 11.77
N LYS A 460 14.72 -19.71 12.85
CA LYS A 460 13.26 -19.92 12.91
C LYS A 460 12.51 -18.77 12.23
N THR A 461 11.28 -19.06 11.81
CA THR A 461 10.38 -18.02 11.30
C THR A 461 9.45 -17.47 12.37
N GLY A 462 8.86 -16.32 12.09
CA GLY A 462 7.70 -15.75 12.78
C GLY A 462 6.93 -14.85 11.82
N ASP A 463 5.95 -14.12 12.34
CA ASP A 463 5.24 -13.09 11.60
C ASP A 463 5.07 -11.80 12.40
N TYR A 464 4.71 -10.74 11.68
CA TYR A 464 4.65 -9.38 12.15
C TYR A 464 3.46 -8.68 11.51
N PHE A 465 2.74 -7.90 12.32
CA PHE A 465 1.69 -6.97 11.88
C PHE A 465 1.84 -5.65 12.64
N ASN A 466 1.46 -4.53 12.03
CA ASN A 466 1.62 -3.19 12.62
C ASN A 466 0.88 -3.06 13.97
N GLU A 467 -0.29 -3.70 14.08
CA GLU A 467 -1.20 -3.62 15.21
C GLU A 467 -0.77 -4.49 16.39
N THR A 468 -0.08 -5.60 16.13
CA THR A 468 0.25 -6.61 17.14
C THR A 468 1.75 -6.77 17.39
N GLY A 469 2.61 -6.19 16.55
CA GLY A 469 4.05 -6.35 16.62
C GLY A 469 4.52 -7.76 16.24
N LEU A 470 5.67 -8.17 16.79
CA LEU A 470 6.30 -9.45 16.50
C LEU A 470 5.57 -10.62 17.17
N ASN A 471 5.27 -11.64 16.37
CA ASN A 471 4.77 -12.92 16.85
C ASN A 471 5.76 -14.05 16.52
N MET A 472 6.30 -14.63 17.59
CA MET A 472 7.31 -15.70 17.55
C MET A 472 6.79 -17.01 18.16
N GLU A 473 5.47 -17.19 18.23
CA GLU A 473 4.82 -18.35 18.85
C GLU A 473 3.76 -18.99 17.94
N GLY A 474 3.33 -20.22 18.28
CA GLY A 474 2.24 -20.89 17.58
C GLY A 474 2.52 -21.31 16.13
N ASP A 475 1.49 -21.19 15.29
CA ASP A 475 1.44 -21.75 13.93
C ASP A 475 2.17 -20.93 12.86
N VAL A 476 2.77 -19.81 13.22
CA VAL A 476 3.61 -19.01 12.31
C VAL A 476 5.09 -19.40 12.40
N VAL A 477 5.45 -20.14 13.47
CA VAL A 477 6.84 -20.53 13.76
C VAL A 477 7.21 -21.81 13.07
N TRP A 478 8.15 -21.72 12.14
CA TRP A 478 8.76 -22.87 11.47
C TRP A 478 10.21 -23.03 11.92
N PRO A 479 10.72 -24.28 12.03
CA PRO A 479 12.12 -24.50 12.41
C PRO A 479 13.14 -23.90 11.44
N SER A 480 12.75 -23.70 10.17
CA SER A 480 13.53 -22.98 9.17
C SER A 480 12.66 -22.58 7.97
N TYR A 481 13.18 -21.71 7.11
CA TYR A 481 12.56 -21.38 5.81
C TYR A 481 12.34 -22.63 4.95
N TYR A 482 13.33 -23.53 4.90
CA TYR A 482 13.19 -24.82 4.21
C TYR A 482 12.05 -25.68 4.77
N ALA A 483 11.84 -25.70 6.09
CA ALA A 483 10.75 -26.45 6.70
C ALA A 483 9.37 -25.92 6.25
N LEU A 484 9.21 -24.60 6.24
CA LEU A 484 8.03 -23.92 5.70
C LEU A 484 7.82 -24.27 4.23
N LEU A 485 8.83 -24.04 3.38
CA LEU A 485 8.76 -24.30 1.94
C LEU A 485 8.38 -25.77 1.64
N LYS A 486 8.94 -26.72 2.41
CA LYS A 486 8.64 -28.15 2.31
C LYS A 486 7.19 -28.46 2.70
N ALA A 487 6.67 -27.83 3.74
CA ALA A 487 5.29 -27.99 4.18
C ALA A 487 4.32 -27.42 3.15
N THR A 488 4.60 -26.23 2.60
CA THR A 488 3.85 -25.63 1.49
C THR A 488 3.77 -26.58 0.30
N ALA A 489 4.91 -27.14 -0.15
CA ALA A 489 4.92 -28.11 -1.25
C ALA A 489 4.09 -29.36 -0.96
N ALA A 490 4.11 -29.86 0.28
CA ALA A 490 3.31 -31.02 0.68
C ALA A 490 1.80 -30.72 0.71
N ALA A 491 1.41 -29.53 1.16
CA ALA A 491 0.01 -29.09 1.14
C ALA A 491 -0.50 -28.98 -0.29
N LEU A 492 0.25 -28.31 -1.18
CA LEU A 492 -0.07 -28.20 -2.61
C LEU A 492 -0.30 -29.57 -3.26
N GLU A 493 0.66 -30.49 -3.12
CA GLU A 493 0.58 -31.80 -3.77
C GLU A 493 -0.54 -32.69 -3.22
N SER A 494 -0.84 -32.61 -1.93
CA SER A 494 -1.82 -33.47 -1.27
C SER A 494 -3.23 -32.88 -1.22
N GLY A 495 -3.38 -31.57 -1.41
CA GLY A 495 -4.61 -30.82 -1.14
C GLY A 495 -5.00 -30.78 0.34
N ARG A 496 -4.16 -31.30 1.24
CA ARG A 496 -4.43 -31.32 2.68
C ARG A 496 -4.07 -29.98 3.32
N PRO A 497 -4.74 -29.62 4.42
CA PRO A 497 -4.43 -28.39 5.13
C PRO A 497 -3.03 -28.42 5.73
N VAL A 498 -2.37 -27.26 5.74
CA VAL A 498 -1.19 -26.96 6.53
C VAL A 498 -1.56 -25.86 7.52
N ARG A 499 -1.51 -26.18 8.82
CA ARG A 499 -1.82 -25.24 9.91
C ARG A 499 -3.13 -24.46 9.71
N GLY A 500 -4.21 -25.18 9.40
CA GLY A 500 -5.53 -24.58 9.20
C GLY A 500 -5.84 -24.09 7.78
N TRP A 501 -4.87 -24.11 6.85
CA TRP A 501 -5.04 -23.54 5.50
C TRP A 501 -4.87 -24.59 4.42
N ARG A 502 -5.84 -24.70 3.51
CA ARG A 502 -5.79 -25.62 2.36
C ARG A 502 -5.60 -24.85 1.05
N PRO A 503 -4.88 -25.41 0.07
CA PRO A 503 -4.72 -24.76 -1.22
C PRO A 503 -6.03 -24.83 -2.02
N ALA A 504 -6.42 -23.71 -2.60
CA ALA A 504 -7.53 -23.58 -3.53
C ALA A 504 -7.01 -22.99 -4.85
N VAL A 505 -7.62 -23.39 -5.97
CA VAL A 505 -7.27 -22.82 -7.28
C VAL A 505 -8.50 -22.22 -7.91
N ARG A 506 -8.45 -20.93 -8.24
CA ARG A 506 -9.53 -20.22 -8.94
C ARG A 506 -8.96 -19.55 -10.18
N LYS A 507 -9.54 -19.84 -11.34
CA LYS A 507 -9.11 -19.26 -12.64
C LYS A 507 -7.60 -19.40 -12.94
N GLY A 508 -6.95 -20.42 -12.38
CA GLY A 508 -5.51 -20.68 -12.54
C GLY A 508 -4.61 -19.94 -11.55
N GLU A 509 -5.18 -19.24 -10.57
CA GLU A 509 -4.49 -18.64 -9.43
C GLU A 509 -4.62 -19.54 -8.21
N LEU A 510 -3.53 -19.71 -7.46
CA LEU A 510 -3.50 -20.32 -6.15
C LEU A 510 -3.98 -19.30 -5.12
N ASP A 511 -4.84 -19.76 -4.24
CA ASP A 511 -5.30 -19.09 -3.03
C ASP A 511 -5.22 -20.09 -1.85
N TRP A 512 -5.32 -19.62 -0.62
CA TRP A 512 -5.42 -20.47 0.56
C TRP A 512 -6.74 -20.22 1.28
N GLU A 513 -7.51 -21.28 1.46
CA GLU A 513 -8.78 -21.21 2.17
C GLU A 513 -8.60 -21.70 3.61
N PRO A 514 -9.23 -21.03 4.59
CA PRO A 514 -9.30 -21.57 5.93
C PRO A 514 -10.12 -22.86 5.93
N VAL A 515 -9.72 -23.81 6.76
CA VAL A 515 -10.51 -25.00 7.02
C VAL A 515 -11.36 -24.70 8.24
N GLU A 516 -12.68 -24.64 8.06
CA GLU A 516 -13.60 -24.54 9.20
C GLU A 516 -13.37 -25.73 10.14
N ASP A 517 -13.05 -25.45 11.39
CA ASP A 517 -13.15 -26.45 12.44
C ASP A 517 -14.62 -26.84 12.58
N ALA A 518 -14.92 -28.14 12.40
CA ALA A 518 -16.21 -28.67 12.83
C ALA A 518 -16.43 -28.26 14.30
N PRO A 519 -17.64 -27.80 14.69
CA PRO A 519 -17.88 -27.39 16.06
C PRO A 519 -17.50 -28.52 17.00
N ALA A 520 -16.67 -28.21 18.01
CA ALA A 520 -16.36 -29.12 19.08
C ALA A 520 -17.66 -29.74 19.59
N ALA A 521 -17.75 -31.07 19.51
CA ALA A 521 -18.86 -31.79 20.10
C ALA A 521 -18.98 -31.35 21.56
N ARG A 522 -20.16 -30.86 21.92
CA ARG A 522 -20.54 -30.62 23.32
C ARG A 522 -20.45 -31.96 24.05
N ASP A 523 -19.64 -32.01 25.09
CA ASP A 523 -19.84 -32.88 26.24
C ASP A 523 -19.79 -32.03 27.52
#